data_AF-A0A561UW44-F1
#
_entry.id   AF-A0A561UW44-F1
#
_cell.length_a   1.000
_cell.length_b   1.000
_cell.length_c   1.000
_cell.angle_alpha   90.00
_cell.angle_beta   90.00
_cell.angle_gamma   90.00
#
_symmetry.space_group_name_H-M   'P 1'
#
loop_
_entity.id
_entity.type
_entity.pdbx_description
1 polymer ?
#
loop_
_entity_poly.entity_id
_entity_poly.type
_entity_poly.pdbx_seq_one_letter_code
_entity_poly.pdbx_strand_id
1 'polypeptide(L)'
;MSRFDAHRGYAPAPAPAGDRPRLLDLMLPWAAGILVTLIAELAVAVVVWDWVAGDDPSNVASPARTILFLHLPSALCFAFGTWAAAALHRSPSRDSRVRHGLAAFAPAVALQLVIYVSQGSDLTVITFLVQLAVLLVGCAVGFLVDRLRNG
;
A
#
# COMPACT_ATOMS: atom_id res chain seq x y z
N MET A 1 -34.89 48.22 -8.85
CA MET A 1 -33.96 47.19 -9.37
C MET A 1 -32.77 47.12 -8.44
N SER A 2 -32.68 46.02 -7.69
CA SER A 2 -31.73 45.81 -6.59
C SER A 2 -30.37 45.32 -7.13
N ARG A 3 -29.28 45.78 -6.52
CA ARG A 3 -27.87 45.54 -6.89
C ARG A 3 -27.41 44.07 -6.69
N PHE A 4 -28.31 43.15 -6.39
CA PHE A 4 -28.02 41.78 -5.96
C PHE A 4 -28.07 40.70 -7.07
N ASP A 5 -28.48 41.04 -8.30
CA ASP A 5 -28.63 40.04 -9.38
C ASP A 5 -27.35 39.78 -10.21
N ALA A 6 -26.23 40.43 -9.89
CA ALA A 6 -25.03 40.39 -10.73
C ALA A 6 -24.13 39.14 -10.57
N HIS A 7 -24.43 38.21 -9.65
CA HIS A 7 -23.56 37.06 -9.37
C HIS A 7 -24.09 35.69 -9.83
N ARG A 8 -25.21 35.64 -10.55
CA ARG A 8 -25.81 34.37 -11.02
C ARG A 8 -25.20 33.76 -12.29
N GLY A 9 -24.13 34.33 -12.83
CA GLY A 9 -23.61 33.99 -14.16
C GLY A 9 -22.34 33.15 -14.24
N TYR A 10 -21.60 32.91 -13.15
CA TYR A 10 -20.39 32.09 -13.20
C TYR A 10 -20.74 30.62 -12.93
N ALA A 11 -21.25 29.93 -13.95
CA ALA A 11 -21.04 28.50 -14.02
C ALA A 11 -19.52 28.28 -14.05
N PRO A 12 -18.92 27.52 -13.11
CA PRO A 12 -17.50 27.19 -13.20
C PRO A 12 -17.27 26.52 -14.55
N ALA A 13 -16.27 26.99 -15.29
CA ALA A 13 -15.87 26.38 -16.54
C ALA A 13 -15.67 24.87 -16.28
N PRO A 14 -16.18 23.98 -17.15
CA PRO A 14 -15.93 22.55 -17.00
C PRO A 14 -14.42 22.33 -16.90
N ALA A 15 -13.99 21.73 -15.79
CA ALA A 15 -12.58 21.45 -15.56
C ALA A 15 -12.04 20.71 -16.80
N PRO A 16 -10.86 21.09 -17.32
CA PRO A 16 -10.33 20.49 -18.53
C PRO A 16 -10.27 18.97 -18.36
N ALA A 17 -10.84 18.25 -19.33
CA ALA A 17 -11.06 16.80 -19.35
C ALA A 17 -9.76 15.96 -19.45
N GLY A 18 -8.67 16.42 -18.83
CA GLY A 18 -7.34 15.83 -18.94
C GLY A 18 -6.42 16.11 -17.75
N ASP A 19 -6.95 16.53 -16.60
CA ASP A 19 -6.12 16.79 -15.41
C ASP A 19 -5.45 15.48 -14.97
N ARG A 20 -4.15 15.37 -15.26
CA ARG A 20 -3.31 14.29 -14.74
C ARG A 20 -3.09 14.57 -13.25
N PRO A 21 -3.11 13.53 -12.40
CA PRO A 21 -2.86 13.74 -10.98
C PRO A 21 -1.49 14.40 -10.80
N ARG A 22 -1.44 15.46 -10.00
CA ARG A 22 -0.16 16.10 -9.66
C ARG A 22 0.56 15.18 -8.68
N LEU A 23 1.90 15.16 -8.71
CA LEU A 23 2.68 14.34 -7.79
C LEU A 23 2.31 14.61 -6.32
N LEU A 24 2.02 15.86 -5.98
CA LEU A 24 1.57 16.27 -4.64
C LEU A 24 0.26 15.58 -4.22
N ASP A 25 -0.64 15.28 -5.15
CA ASP A 25 -1.90 14.59 -4.87
C ASP A 25 -1.68 13.10 -4.50
N LEU A 26 -0.50 12.57 -4.81
CA LEU A 26 -0.09 11.21 -4.49
C LEU A 26 0.71 11.12 -3.18
N MET A 27 1.35 12.21 -2.75
CA MET A 27 2.23 12.20 -1.59
C MET A 27 1.51 11.77 -0.30
N LEU A 28 0.32 12.30 -0.04
CA LEU A 28 -0.41 11.96 1.18
C LEU A 28 -0.90 10.49 1.18
N PRO A 29 -1.57 9.99 0.12
CA PRO A 29 -1.89 8.56 0.00
C PRO A 29 -0.66 7.65 0.12
N TRP A 30 0.45 8.02 -0.52
CA TRP A 30 1.67 7.23 -0.46
C TRP A 30 2.30 7.23 0.93
N ALA A 31 2.38 8.39 1.58
CA ALA A 31 2.87 8.49 2.95
C ALA A 31 2.03 7.63 3.90
N ALA A 32 0.71 7.65 3.76
CA ALA A 32 -0.17 6.80 4.56
C ALA A 32 0.09 5.31 4.30
N GLY A 33 0.21 4.89 3.03
CA GLY A 33 0.53 3.50 2.71
C GLY A 33 1.87 3.05 3.28
N ILE A 34 2.91 3.89 3.19
CA ILE A 34 4.23 3.63 3.76
C ILE A 34 4.14 3.51 5.28
N LEU A 35 3.56 4.51 5.95
CA LEU A 35 3.47 4.55 7.41
C LEU A 35 2.69 3.36 7.97
N VAL A 36 1.54 3.04 7.37
CA VAL A 36 0.73 1.89 7.79
C VAL A 36 1.50 0.58 7.61
N THR A 37 2.21 0.41 6.49
CA THR A 37 3.04 -0.78 6.28
C THR A 37 4.12 -0.89 7.34
N LEU A 38 4.90 0.18 7.56
CA LEU A 38 6.01 0.17 8.52
C LEU A 38 5.53 -0.06 9.98
N ILE A 39 4.41 0.55 10.37
CA ILE A 39 3.84 0.35 11.70
C ILE A 39 3.34 -1.09 11.86
N ALA A 40 2.68 -1.64 10.84
CA ALA A 40 2.20 -3.02 10.87
C ALA A 40 3.36 -4.01 10.92
N GLU A 41 4.41 -3.80 10.12
CA GLU A 41 5.63 -4.61 10.13
C GLU A 41 6.34 -4.54 11.48
N LEU A 42 6.46 -3.35 12.08
CA LEU A 42 7.04 -3.20 13.41
C LEU A 42 6.21 -3.95 14.46
N ALA A 43 4.89 -3.81 14.43
CA ALA A 43 4.00 -4.50 15.37
C ALA A 43 4.10 -6.03 15.21
N VAL A 44 4.11 -6.53 13.97
CA VAL A 44 4.32 -7.95 13.68
C VAL A 44 5.68 -8.41 14.16
N ALA A 45 6.75 -7.65 13.90
CA ALA A 45 8.10 -8.03 14.32
C ALA A 45 8.19 -8.15 15.84
N VAL A 46 7.63 -7.20 16.59
CA VAL A 46 7.56 -7.25 18.06
C VAL A 46 6.74 -8.45 18.52
N VAL A 47 5.55 -8.68 17.97
CA VAL A 47 4.70 -9.81 18.35
C VAL A 47 5.35 -11.15 18.03
N VAL A 48 5.93 -11.31 16.85
CA VAL A 48 6.60 -12.56 16.45
C VAL A 48 7.82 -12.82 17.31
N TRP A 49 8.59 -11.78 17.63
CA TRP A 49 9.74 -11.89 18.54
C TRP A 49 9.29 -12.36 19.92
N ASP A 50 8.33 -11.67 20.52
CA ASP A 50 7.88 -11.92 21.90
C ASP A 50 7.13 -13.26 22.05
N TRP A 51 6.35 -13.67 21.05
CA TRP A 51 5.44 -14.83 21.17
C TRP A 51 5.96 -16.11 20.51
N VAL A 52 6.89 -16.01 19.55
CA VAL A 52 7.27 -17.16 18.71
C VAL A 52 8.77 -17.44 18.76
N ALA A 53 9.61 -16.44 18.54
CA ALA A 53 11.05 -16.63 18.53
C ALA A 53 11.58 -16.83 19.96
N GLY A 54 11.18 -15.96 20.90
CA GLY A 54 11.74 -15.96 22.25
C GLY A 54 13.27 -15.97 22.21
N ASP A 55 13.89 -16.83 23.04
CA ASP A 55 15.35 -17.01 23.08
C ASP A 55 15.90 -18.06 22.10
N ASP A 56 15.03 -18.85 21.43
CA ASP A 56 15.46 -19.96 20.56
C ASP A 56 15.00 -19.79 19.10
N PRO A 57 15.91 -19.41 18.19
CA PRO A 57 15.63 -19.26 16.75
C PRO A 57 15.14 -20.55 16.07
N SER A 58 15.36 -21.73 16.67
CA SER A 58 14.89 -23.01 16.12
C SER A 58 13.35 -23.10 16.09
N ASN A 59 12.65 -22.28 16.88
CA ASN A 59 11.19 -22.24 16.93
C ASN A 59 10.55 -21.81 15.62
N VAL A 60 11.27 -21.09 14.74
CA VAL A 60 10.81 -20.67 13.41
C VAL A 60 11.44 -21.47 12.26
N ALA A 61 12.30 -22.45 12.55
CA ALA A 61 13.12 -23.14 11.55
C ALA A 61 12.35 -24.10 10.62
N SER A 62 11.09 -24.43 10.91
CA SER A 62 10.28 -25.25 10.00
C SER A 62 9.65 -24.41 8.88
N PRO A 63 9.62 -24.88 7.63
CA PRO A 63 9.03 -24.14 6.50
C PRO A 63 7.59 -23.68 6.74
N ALA A 64 6.76 -24.53 7.35
CA ALA A 64 5.37 -24.20 7.66
C ALA A 64 5.25 -23.04 8.67
N ARG A 65 6.10 -23.03 9.70
CA ARG A 65 6.16 -21.94 10.67
C ARG A 65 6.70 -20.65 10.05
N THR A 66 7.69 -20.74 9.17
CA THR A 66 8.19 -19.57 8.43
C THR A 66 7.08 -18.92 7.60
N ILE A 67 6.30 -19.73 6.88
CA ILE A 67 5.15 -19.22 6.11
C ILE A 67 4.10 -18.58 7.05
N LEU A 68 3.73 -19.28 8.11
CA LEU A 68 2.65 -18.85 9.02
C LEU A 68 3.02 -17.58 9.82
N PHE A 69 4.25 -17.48 10.29
CA PHE A 69 4.66 -16.42 11.22
C PHE A 69 5.44 -15.28 10.58
N LEU A 70 6.01 -15.48 9.38
CA LEU A 70 6.72 -14.41 8.68
C LEU A 70 5.93 -14.00 7.43
N HIS A 71 5.72 -14.90 6.48
CA HIS A 71 5.19 -14.51 5.16
C HIS A 71 3.72 -14.07 5.17
N LEU A 72 2.86 -14.77 5.93
CA LEU A 72 1.44 -14.41 6.00
C LEU A 72 1.21 -13.07 6.73
N PRO A 73 1.83 -12.81 7.89
CA PRO A 73 1.79 -11.48 8.51
C PRO A 73 2.35 -10.38 7.62
N SER A 74 3.47 -10.59 6.91
CA SER A 74 3.99 -9.62 5.95
C SER A 74 3.00 -9.32 4.82
N ALA A 75 2.30 -10.34 4.30
CA ALA A 75 1.26 -10.13 3.29
C ALA A 75 0.11 -9.25 3.83
N LEU A 76 -0.26 -9.42 5.10
CA LEU A 76 -1.26 -8.56 5.76
C LEU A 76 -0.76 -7.12 5.92
N CYS A 77 0.52 -6.90 6.26
CA CYS A 77 1.11 -5.56 6.33
C CYS A 77 0.99 -4.84 4.98
N PHE A 78 1.38 -5.49 3.88
CA PHE A 78 1.21 -4.94 2.54
C PHE A 78 -0.26 -4.70 2.20
N ALA A 79 -1.16 -5.60 2.58
CA ALA A 79 -2.60 -5.41 2.36
C ALA A 79 -3.13 -4.16 3.09
N PHE A 80 -2.74 -3.94 4.34
CA PHE A 80 -3.13 -2.73 5.08
C PHE A 80 -2.53 -1.47 4.47
N GLY A 81 -1.25 -1.50 4.07
CA GLY A 81 -0.59 -0.39 3.40
C GLY A 81 -1.24 -0.01 2.07
N THR A 82 -1.47 -0.99 1.20
CA THR A 82 -2.15 -0.78 -0.09
C THR A 82 -3.57 -0.28 0.11
N TRP A 83 -4.32 -0.87 1.05
CA TRP A 83 -5.67 -0.41 1.38
C TRP A 83 -5.67 1.05 1.88
N ALA A 84 -4.74 1.42 2.77
CA ALA A 84 -4.62 2.78 3.28
C ALA A 84 -4.29 3.79 2.18
N ALA A 85 -3.36 3.44 1.28
CA ALA A 85 -3.04 4.28 0.12
C ALA A 85 -4.26 4.44 -0.80
N ALA A 86 -4.94 3.34 -1.13
CA ALA A 86 -6.14 3.35 -1.98
C ALA A 86 -7.29 4.17 -1.36
N ALA A 87 -7.52 4.03 -0.06
CA ALA A 87 -8.61 4.71 0.64
C ALA A 87 -8.48 6.23 0.60
N LEU A 88 -7.24 6.76 0.56
CA LEU A 88 -6.98 8.20 0.55
C LEU A 88 -6.85 8.80 -0.86
N HIS A 89 -6.76 7.99 -1.91
CA HIS A 89 -6.71 8.51 -3.28
C HIS A 89 -8.03 9.18 -3.67
N ARG A 90 -7.90 10.42 -4.16
CA ARG A 90 -8.98 11.24 -4.71
C ARG A 90 -8.93 11.29 -6.23
N SER A 91 -9.95 11.84 -6.87
CA SER A 91 -9.92 12.17 -8.30
C SER A 91 -8.72 13.11 -8.58
N PRO A 92 -8.03 12.96 -9.73
CA PRO A 92 -8.40 12.15 -10.90
C PRO A 92 -7.88 10.70 -10.88
N SER A 93 -7.01 10.33 -9.91
CA SER A 93 -6.42 8.99 -9.84
C SER A 93 -7.48 7.90 -9.64
N ARG A 94 -8.53 8.21 -8.88
CA ARG A 94 -9.64 7.30 -8.55
C ARG A 94 -10.54 6.98 -9.75
N ASP A 95 -10.57 7.84 -10.76
CA ASP A 95 -11.54 7.76 -11.86
C ASP A 95 -11.20 6.63 -12.85
N SER A 96 -9.95 6.18 -12.87
CA SER A 96 -9.49 5.05 -13.69
C SER A 96 -9.00 3.91 -12.81
N ARG A 97 -9.60 2.72 -12.95
CA ARG A 97 -9.22 1.52 -12.19
C ARG A 97 -7.73 1.20 -12.29
N VAL A 98 -7.15 1.37 -13.48
CA VAL A 98 -5.73 1.11 -13.73
C VAL A 98 -4.86 2.15 -13.02
N ARG A 99 -5.20 3.45 -13.10
CA ARG A 99 -4.45 4.51 -12.42
C ARG A 99 -4.53 4.38 -10.91
N HIS A 100 -5.73 4.10 -10.38
CA HIS A 100 -5.97 3.88 -8.97
C HIS A 100 -5.17 2.69 -8.44
N GLY A 101 -5.18 1.56 -9.15
CA GLY A 101 -4.38 0.39 -8.82
C GLY A 101 -2.88 0.70 -8.79
N LEU A 102 -2.34 1.26 -9.88
CA LEU A 102 -0.92 1.62 -9.95
C LEU A 102 -0.49 2.58 -8.83
N ALA A 103 -1.33 3.58 -8.54
CA ALA A 103 -1.04 4.55 -7.49
C ALA A 103 -1.09 3.92 -6.08
N ALA A 104 -2.04 3.01 -5.84
CA ALA A 104 -2.17 2.29 -4.57
C ALA A 104 -1.05 1.26 -4.34
N PHE A 105 -0.52 0.64 -5.40
CA PHE A 105 0.57 -0.34 -5.29
C PHE A 105 1.95 0.30 -5.14
N ALA A 106 2.12 1.55 -5.60
CA ALA A 106 3.42 2.21 -5.63
C ALA A 106 4.15 2.24 -4.27
N PRO A 107 3.51 2.53 -3.13
CA PRO A 107 4.16 2.49 -1.81
C PRO A 107 4.75 1.12 -1.46
N ALA A 108 3.97 0.05 -1.63
CA ALA A 108 4.38 -1.31 -1.30
C ALA A 108 5.51 -1.79 -2.23
N VAL A 109 5.41 -1.50 -3.52
CA VAL A 109 6.47 -1.78 -4.49
C VAL A 109 7.75 -1.03 -4.15
N ALA A 110 7.66 0.26 -3.81
CA ALA A 110 8.82 1.07 -3.45
C ALA A 110 9.52 0.52 -2.19
N LEU A 111 8.77 0.19 -1.15
CA LEU A 111 9.31 -0.44 0.06
C LEU A 111 9.98 -1.78 -0.24
N GLN A 112 9.33 -2.64 -1.03
CA GLN A 112 9.89 -3.94 -1.38
C GLN A 112 11.19 -3.82 -2.21
N LEU A 113 11.27 -2.81 -3.09
CA LEU A 113 12.51 -2.52 -3.83
C LEU A 113 13.64 -2.07 -2.89
N VAL A 114 13.33 -1.21 -1.91
CA VAL A 114 14.32 -0.82 -0.88
C VAL A 114 14.82 -2.05 -0.12
N ILE A 115 13.93 -2.97 0.25
CA ILE A 115 14.29 -4.22 0.92
C ILE A 115 15.22 -5.06 0.03
N TYR A 116 14.87 -5.28 -1.24
CA TYR A 116 15.72 -6.04 -2.17
C TYR A 116 17.11 -5.42 -2.36
N VAL A 117 17.17 -4.09 -2.52
CA VAL A 117 18.44 -3.37 -2.65
C VAL A 117 19.27 -3.50 -1.36
N SER A 118 18.63 -3.44 -0.19
CA SER A 118 19.32 -3.59 1.10
C SER A 118 19.86 -4.99 1.35
N GLN A 119 19.26 -6.03 0.76
CA GLN A 119 19.71 -7.43 0.88
C GLN A 119 20.95 -7.72 0.02
N GLY A 120 21.21 -6.94 -1.03
CA GLY A 120 22.44 -7.04 -1.82
C GLY A 120 22.74 -8.46 -2.33
N SER A 121 23.91 -9.00 -1.99
CA SER A 121 24.36 -10.35 -2.39
C SER A 121 23.62 -11.48 -1.69
N ASP A 122 22.91 -11.20 -0.60
CA ASP A 122 22.22 -12.22 0.20
C ASP A 122 20.83 -12.54 -0.37
N LEU A 123 20.38 -11.79 -1.39
CA LEU A 123 19.12 -12.03 -2.08
C LEU A 123 19.22 -13.27 -2.98
N THR A 124 18.70 -14.39 -2.50
CA THR A 124 18.53 -15.60 -3.31
C THR A 124 17.32 -15.50 -4.25
N VAL A 125 17.31 -16.30 -5.32
CA VAL A 125 16.16 -16.41 -6.22
C VAL A 125 14.90 -16.86 -5.46
N ILE A 126 15.04 -17.80 -4.52
CA ILE A 126 13.90 -18.32 -3.74
C ILE A 126 13.34 -17.22 -2.84
N THR A 127 14.20 -16.52 -2.10
CA THR A 127 13.77 -15.42 -1.23
C THR A 127 13.11 -14.29 -2.02
N PHE A 128 13.64 -13.98 -3.21
CA PHE A 128 13.02 -13.02 -4.13
C PHE A 128 11.61 -13.46 -4.56
N LEU A 129 11.45 -14.70 -5.04
CA LEU A 129 10.16 -15.21 -5.51
C LEU A 129 9.11 -15.26 -4.39
N VAL A 130 9.52 -15.66 -3.18
CA VAL A 130 8.62 -15.70 -2.02
C VAL A 130 8.21 -14.29 -1.60
N GLN A 131 9.15 -13.34 -1.51
CA GLN A 131 8.82 -11.95 -1.18
C GLN A 131 7.95 -11.30 -2.27
N LEU A 132 8.19 -11.61 -3.55
CA LEU A 132 7.35 -11.16 -4.65
C LEU A 132 5.92 -11.71 -4.52
N ALA A 133 5.76 -12.99 -4.20
CA ALA A 133 4.44 -13.59 -3.98
C ALA A 133 3.71 -12.92 -2.81
N VAL A 134 4.40 -12.68 -1.70
CA VAL A 134 3.87 -11.98 -0.52
C VAL A 134 3.40 -10.57 -0.88
N LEU A 135 4.23 -9.80 -1.61
CA LEU A 135 3.88 -8.47 -2.10
C LEU A 135 2.63 -8.52 -2.99
N LEU A 136 2.60 -9.41 -3.98
CA LEU A 136 1.50 -9.51 -4.93
C LEU A 136 0.18 -9.87 -4.24
N VAL A 137 0.21 -10.85 -3.33
CA VAL A 137 -0.96 -11.25 -2.54
C VAL A 137 -1.42 -10.10 -1.64
N GLY A 138 -0.52 -9.46 -0.90
CA GLY A 138 -0.86 -8.34 -0.03
C GLY A 138 -1.50 -7.19 -0.80
N CYS A 139 -0.85 -6.73 -1.88
CA CYS A 139 -1.38 -5.69 -2.76
C CYS A 139 -2.76 -6.04 -3.32
N ALA A 140 -2.93 -7.27 -3.83
CA ALA A 140 -4.21 -7.71 -4.39
C ALA A 140 -5.33 -7.70 -3.34
N VAL A 141 -5.05 -8.22 -2.13
CA VAL A 141 -6.01 -8.22 -1.01
C VAL A 141 -6.35 -6.80 -0.58
N GLY A 142 -5.35 -5.94 -0.37
CA GLY A 142 -5.58 -4.55 0.05
C GLY A 142 -6.41 -3.76 -0.95
N PHE A 143 -6.13 -3.93 -2.24
CA PHE A 143 -6.89 -3.29 -3.30
C PHE A 143 -8.31 -3.85 -3.43
N LEU A 144 -8.48 -5.18 -3.27
CA LEU A 144 -9.81 -5.79 -3.24
C LEU A 144 -10.65 -5.24 -2.08
N VAL A 145 -10.06 -5.07 -0.89
CA VAL A 145 -10.75 -4.47 0.26
C VAL A 145 -11.20 -3.03 -0.02
N ASP A 146 -10.36 -2.21 -0.66
CA ASP A 146 -10.78 -0.86 -1.09
C ASP A 146 -11.95 -0.93 -2.07
N ARG A 147 -11.89 -1.84 -3.05
CA ARG A 147 -12.97 -2.05 -4.02
C ARG A 147 -14.26 -2.53 -3.39
N LEU A 148 -14.21 -3.35 -2.34
CA LEU A 148 -15.41 -3.81 -1.63
C LEU A 148 -16.04 -2.69 -0.78
N ARG A 149 -15.24 -1.76 -0.24
CA ARG A 149 -15.73 -0.68 0.62
C ARG A 149 -16.22 0.54 -0.16
N ASN A 150 -15.55 0.86 -1.25
CA ASN A 150 -15.72 2.14 -1.95
C ASN A 150 -16.02 2.00 -3.44
N GLY A 151 -16.28 0.77 -3.90
CA GLY A 151 -16.32 0.43 -5.32
C GLY A 151 -17.68 0.11 -5.89
#